data_AF-A0A497HV18-F1
#
_entry.id   AF-A0A497HV18-F1
#
_cell.length_a   1.000
_cell.length_b   1.000
_cell.length_c   1.000
_cell.angle_alpha   90.00
_cell.angle_beta   90.00
_cell.angle_gamma   90.00
#
_symmetry.space_group_name_H-M   'P 1'
#
loop_
_entity.id
_entity.type
_entity.pdbx_description
1 polymer ?
#
loop_
_entity_poly.entity_id
_entity_poly.type
_entity_poly.pdbx_seq_one_letter_code
_entity_poly.pdbx_strand_id
1 'polypeptide(L)'
;MDDELARARERLKKLWTAYQTQERELDAALKKIESLEIKLKEKDRMIETLREVLEARDKEIKDLQMKNIELEGTIEELRPRIKELEEMHEKDLERYAKLFGLTEELEGELERVRKELALRDKWFEENLKPLYNLCQSLYDRERMLEGVKKEEVRVDFRRKLEGLSPEREAVKRAERRAEPEKEKVRFEKVTPEEDLKEALGDIKNMTAERLKALVAAGYDSVEALKKATVFDLMKVEGISPTLAKKIKEKLKE
;
A
#
# COMPACT_ATOMS: atom_id res chain seq x y z
N MET A 1 68.63 8.14 -127.18
CA MET A 1 68.19 9.39 -126.52
C MET A 1 66.74 9.29 -126.04
N ASP A 2 65.77 9.04 -126.93
CA ASP A 2 64.35 9.03 -126.53
C ASP A 2 63.95 7.84 -125.61
N ASP A 3 64.50 6.64 -125.83
CA ASP A 3 64.22 5.47 -124.97
C ASP A 3 64.76 5.60 -123.54
N GLU A 4 65.89 6.28 -123.37
CA GLU A 4 66.50 6.54 -122.06
C GLU A 4 65.69 7.59 -121.29
N LEU A 5 65.21 8.62 -121.98
CA LEU A 5 64.27 9.61 -121.46
C LEU A 5 62.94 8.98 -121.03
N ALA A 6 62.41 8.03 -121.82
CA ALA A 6 61.19 7.31 -121.48
C ALA A 6 61.37 6.46 -120.21
N ARG A 7 62.45 5.67 -120.12
CA ARG A 7 62.77 4.86 -118.93
C ARG A 7 63.01 5.72 -117.68
N ALA A 8 63.65 6.88 -117.83
CA ALA A 8 63.85 7.82 -116.72
C ALA A 8 62.51 8.40 -116.21
N ARG A 9 61.59 8.75 -117.12
CA ARG A 9 60.24 9.21 -116.77
C ARG A 9 59.42 8.13 -116.06
N GLU A 10 59.51 6.88 -116.49
CA GLU A 10 58.83 5.76 -115.80
C GLU A 10 59.37 5.52 -114.38
N ARG A 11 60.69 5.58 -114.19
CA ARG A 11 61.30 5.48 -112.86
C ARG A 11 60.87 6.61 -111.95
N LEU A 12 60.83 7.85 -112.46
CA LEU A 12 60.37 9.01 -111.70
C LEU A 12 58.90 8.87 -111.29
N LYS A 13 58.03 8.38 -112.19
CA LYS A 13 56.63 8.10 -111.86
C LYS A 13 56.49 7.06 -110.76
N LYS A 14 57.22 5.94 -110.84
CA LYS A 14 57.22 4.89 -109.80
C LYS A 14 57.72 5.41 -108.46
N LEU A 15 58.79 6.21 -108.48
CA LEU A 15 59.34 6.85 -107.29
C LEU A 15 58.33 7.82 -106.68
N TRP A 16 57.66 8.64 -107.51
CA TRP A 16 56.62 9.55 -107.06
C TRP A 16 55.41 8.82 -106.48
N THR A 17 54.95 7.73 -107.09
CA THR A 17 53.87 6.90 -106.52
C THR A 17 54.27 6.27 -105.19
N ALA A 18 55.53 5.83 -105.06
CA ALA A 18 56.06 5.28 -103.80
C ALA A 18 56.16 6.35 -102.71
N TYR A 19 56.60 7.57 -103.04
CA TYR A 19 56.59 8.71 -102.12
C TYR A 19 55.17 9.07 -101.70
N GLN A 20 54.21 9.11 -102.62
CA GLN A 20 52.83 9.41 -102.29
C GLN A 20 52.20 8.34 -101.37
N THR A 21 52.55 7.06 -101.56
CA THR A 21 52.12 5.99 -100.63
C THR A 21 52.79 6.13 -99.27
N GLN A 22 54.08 6.46 -99.23
CA GLN A 22 54.81 6.70 -97.97
C GLN A 22 54.23 7.89 -97.19
N GLU A 23 53.87 8.97 -97.88
CA GLU A 23 53.25 10.15 -97.26
C GLU A 23 51.90 9.78 -96.63
N ARG A 24 51.06 8.99 -97.34
CA ARG A 24 49.79 8.50 -96.79
C ARG A 24 49.97 7.56 -95.59
N GLU A 25 50.96 6.67 -95.64
CA GLU A 25 51.27 5.77 -94.52
C GLU A 25 51.79 6.55 -93.30
N LEU A 26 52.61 7.58 -93.53
CA LEU A 26 53.10 8.48 -92.50
C LEU A 26 51.95 9.27 -91.86
N ASP A 27 51.03 9.82 -92.65
CA ASP A 27 49.82 10.48 -92.15
C ASP A 27 48.93 9.53 -91.33
N ALA A 28 48.78 8.29 -91.78
CA ALA A 28 48.01 7.28 -91.05
C ALA A 28 48.68 6.91 -89.72
N ALA A 29 50.02 6.80 -89.70
CA ALA A 29 50.79 6.54 -88.50
C ALA A 29 50.71 7.71 -87.52
N LEU A 30 50.80 8.95 -87.99
CA LEU A 30 50.65 10.16 -87.18
C LEU A 30 49.27 10.22 -86.51
N LYS A 31 48.19 10.01 -87.27
CA LYS A 31 46.82 9.93 -86.71
C LYS A 31 46.68 8.83 -85.67
N LYS A 32 47.35 7.69 -85.89
CA LYS A 32 47.35 6.59 -84.92
C LYS A 32 48.09 6.98 -83.64
N ILE A 33 49.25 7.64 -83.75
CA ILE A 33 50.00 8.15 -82.61
C ILE A 33 49.15 9.15 -81.82
N GLU A 34 48.52 10.13 -82.48
CA GLU A 34 47.62 11.09 -81.83
C GLU A 34 46.48 10.39 -81.07
N SER A 35 45.85 9.39 -81.67
CA SER A 35 44.78 8.63 -81.00
C SER A 35 45.27 7.83 -79.78
N LEU A 36 46.51 7.35 -79.81
CA LEU A 36 47.13 6.63 -78.69
C LEU A 36 47.53 7.59 -77.58
N GLU A 37 48.02 8.79 -77.91
CA GLU A 37 48.32 9.83 -76.93
C GLU A 37 47.08 10.31 -76.19
N ILE A 38 45.94 10.45 -76.87
CA ILE A 38 44.66 10.78 -76.23
C ILE A 38 44.26 9.69 -75.25
N LYS A 39 44.30 8.42 -75.68
CA LYS A 39 43.98 7.27 -74.80
C LYS A 39 44.93 7.15 -73.62
N LEU A 40 46.20 7.50 -73.80
CA LEU A 40 47.18 7.51 -72.71
C LEU A 40 46.79 8.57 -71.67
N LYS A 41 46.49 9.80 -72.12
CA LYS A 41 46.02 10.88 -71.24
C LYS A 41 44.72 10.53 -70.50
N GLU A 42 43.79 9.85 -71.16
CA GLU A 42 42.56 9.36 -70.52
C GLU A 42 42.85 8.31 -69.43
N LYS A 43 43.77 7.38 -69.70
CA LYS A 43 44.21 6.39 -68.70
C LYS A 43 44.92 7.04 -67.53
N ASP A 44 45.76 8.05 -67.78
CA ASP A 44 46.46 8.78 -66.71
C ASP A 44 45.46 9.48 -65.79
N ARG A 45 44.45 10.16 -66.36
CA ARG A 45 43.33 10.72 -65.58
C ARG A 45 42.58 9.66 -64.78
N MET A 46 42.31 8.50 -65.38
CA MET A 46 41.65 7.40 -64.66
C MET A 46 42.52 6.91 -63.49
N ILE A 47 43.82 6.76 -63.69
CA ILE A 47 44.76 6.36 -62.63
C ILE A 47 44.77 7.39 -61.50
N GLU A 48 44.77 8.69 -61.81
CA GLU A 48 44.67 9.76 -60.81
C GLU A 48 43.39 9.64 -59.97
N THR A 49 42.22 9.51 -60.61
CA THR A 49 40.94 9.35 -59.89
C THR A 49 40.90 8.09 -59.03
N LEU A 50 41.49 6.98 -59.51
CA LEU A 50 41.57 5.74 -58.73
C LEU A 50 42.50 5.87 -57.51
N ARG A 51 43.60 6.63 -57.64
CA ARG A 51 44.50 6.93 -56.51
C ARG A 51 43.79 7.77 -55.46
N GLU A 52 43.05 8.80 -55.87
CA GLU A 52 42.27 9.63 -54.94
C GLU A 52 41.23 8.81 -54.16
N VAL A 53 40.51 7.90 -54.85
CA VAL A 53 39.55 7.01 -54.19
C VAL A 53 40.25 6.05 -53.24
N LEU A 54 41.41 5.49 -53.63
CA LEU A 54 42.17 4.60 -52.78
C LEU A 54 42.68 5.31 -51.52
N GLU A 55 43.19 6.53 -51.65
CA GLU A 55 43.60 7.36 -50.51
C GLU A 55 42.42 7.70 -49.58
N ALA A 56 41.23 7.95 -50.14
CA ALA A 56 40.03 8.18 -49.34
C ALA A 56 39.62 6.93 -48.55
N ARG A 57 39.70 5.74 -49.16
CA ARG A 57 39.42 4.46 -48.48
C ARG A 57 40.47 4.13 -47.42
N ASP A 58 41.74 4.41 -47.68
CA ASP A 58 42.80 4.22 -46.68
C ASP A 58 42.61 5.10 -45.44
N LYS A 59 42.13 6.33 -45.62
CA LYS A 59 41.74 7.22 -44.50
C LYS A 59 40.57 6.64 -43.72
N GLU A 60 39.53 6.21 -44.42
CA GLU A 60 38.34 5.60 -43.80
C GLU A 60 38.69 4.33 -43.00
N ILE A 61 39.58 3.48 -43.54
CA ILE A 61 40.07 2.28 -42.84
C ILE A 61 40.81 2.66 -41.55
N LYS A 62 41.67 3.68 -41.59
CA LYS A 62 42.38 4.15 -40.39
C LYS A 62 41.41 4.70 -39.34
N ASP A 63 40.41 5.48 -39.75
CA ASP A 63 39.40 6.01 -38.84
C ASP A 63 38.59 4.89 -38.18
N LEU A 64 38.23 3.85 -38.95
CA LEU A 64 37.55 2.67 -38.41
C LEU A 64 38.45 1.86 -37.48
N GLN A 65 39.74 1.74 -37.77
CA GLN A 65 40.71 1.11 -36.88
C GLN A 65 40.84 1.85 -35.55
N MET A 66 40.92 3.19 -35.58
CA MET A 66 40.95 4.00 -34.36
C MET A 66 39.68 3.83 -33.53
N LYS A 67 38.50 3.87 -34.17
CA LYS A 67 37.22 3.60 -33.49
C LYS A 67 37.16 2.21 -32.88
N ASN A 68 37.73 1.20 -33.56
CA ASN A 68 37.76 -0.16 -33.03
C ASN A 68 38.63 -0.23 -31.77
N ILE A 69 39.81 0.40 -31.77
CA ILE A 69 40.68 0.50 -30.59
C ILE A 69 39.99 1.23 -29.44
N GLU A 70 39.27 2.33 -29.72
CA GLU A 70 38.48 3.04 -28.71
C GLU A 70 37.39 2.13 -28.10
N LEU A 71 36.64 1.41 -28.94
CA LEU A 71 35.62 0.46 -28.48
C LEU A 71 36.22 -0.70 -27.68
N GLU A 72 37.34 -1.27 -28.13
CA GLU A 72 38.09 -2.28 -27.39
C GLU A 72 38.49 -1.77 -26.01
N GLY A 73 38.98 -0.53 -25.90
CA GLY A 73 39.26 0.13 -24.62
C GLY A 73 38.02 0.24 -23.72
N THR A 74 36.88 0.69 -24.25
CA THR A 74 35.63 0.74 -23.47
C THR A 74 35.17 -0.65 -23.00
N ILE A 75 35.39 -1.68 -23.81
CA ILE A 75 35.09 -3.06 -23.43
C ILE A 75 36.00 -3.52 -22.30
N GLU A 76 37.30 -3.22 -22.38
CA GLU A 76 38.26 -3.55 -21.31
C GLU A 76 37.94 -2.84 -20.00
N GLU A 77 37.48 -1.58 -20.04
CA GLU A 77 37.03 -0.84 -18.86
C GLU A 77 35.71 -1.37 -18.26
N LEU A 78 34.76 -1.76 -19.09
CA LEU A 78 33.44 -2.23 -18.62
C LEU A 78 33.48 -3.68 -18.11
N ARG A 79 34.36 -4.53 -18.65
CA ARG A 79 34.53 -5.93 -18.20
C ARG A 79 34.73 -6.11 -16.69
N PRO A 80 35.67 -5.40 -16.02
CA PRO A 80 35.85 -5.55 -14.57
C PRO A 80 34.63 -5.03 -13.81
N ARG A 81 34.01 -3.93 -14.25
CA ARG A 81 32.80 -3.40 -13.60
C ARG A 81 31.62 -4.37 -13.66
N ILE A 82 31.47 -5.10 -14.76
CA ILE A 82 30.47 -6.17 -14.87
C ILE A 82 30.77 -7.28 -13.86
N LYS A 83 32.03 -7.75 -13.77
CA LYS A 83 32.43 -8.77 -12.79
C LYS A 83 32.18 -8.34 -11.34
N GLU A 84 32.51 -7.10 -10.99
CA GLU A 84 32.23 -6.56 -9.65
C GLU A 84 30.72 -6.56 -9.35
N LEU A 85 29.89 -6.19 -10.32
CA LEU A 85 28.43 -6.23 -10.16
C LEU A 85 27.89 -7.66 -10.04
N GLU A 86 28.43 -8.60 -10.80
CA GLU A 86 28.11 -10.03 -10.69
C GLU A 86 28.47 -10.56 -9.29
N GLU A 87 29.67 -10.26 -8.78
CA GLU A 87 30.09 -10.66 -7.42
C GLU A 87 29.22 -10.03 -6.32
N MET A 88 28.82 -8.76 -6.47
CA MET A 88 27.92 -8.12 -5.53
C MET A 88 26.53 -8.76 -5.56
N HIS A 89 26.05 -9.10 -6.76
CA HIS A 89 24.77 -9.78 -6.92
C HIS A 89 24.78 -11.19 -6.30
N GLU A 90 25.87 -11.95 -6.47
CA GLU A 90 26.04 -13.26 -5.82
C GLU A 90 26.02 -13.15 -4.29
N LYS A 91 26.72 -12.16 -3.73
CA LYS A 91 26.70 -11.89 -2.28
C LYS A 91 25.31 -11.52 -1.77
N ASP A 92 24.56 -10.75 -2.54
CA ASP A 92 23.19 -10.40 -2.19
C ASP A 92 22.27 -11.64 -2.23
N LEU A 93 22.40 -12.51 -3.24
CA LEU A 93 21.67 -13.78 -3.29
C LEU A 93 21.97 -14.67 -2.09
N GLU A 94 23.24 -14.79 -1.69
CA GLU A 94 23.63 -15.52 -0.47
C GLU A 94 23.01 -14.90 0.79
N ARG A 95 22.97 -13.57 0.86
CA ARG A 95 22.36 -12.85 1.98
C ARG A 95 20.86 -13.09 2.03
N TYR A 96 20.17 -13.04 0.90
CA TYR A 96 18.74 -13.34 0.82
C TYR A 96 18.44 -14.78 1.17
N ALA A 97 19.25 -15.75 0.74
CA ALA A 97 19.11 -17.15 1.13
C ALA A 97 19.23 -17.33 2.66
N LYS A 98 20.19 -16.64 3.30
CA LYS A 98 20.35 -16.64 4.77
C LYS A 98 19.15 -16.02 5.48
N LEU A 99 18.68 -14.86 5.01
CA LEU A 99 17.49 -14.21 5.57
C LEU A 99 16.25 -15.08 5.43
N PHE A 100 16.09 -15.74 4.28
CA PHE A 100 15.00 -16.66 4.03
C PHE A 100 15.03 -17.85 5.01
N GLY A 101 16.19 -18.48 5.21
CA GLY A 101 16.35 -19.54 6.21
C GLY A 101 15.99 -19.08 7.62
N LEU A 102 16.44 -17.88 8.03
CA LEU A 102 16.07 -17.30 9.33
C LEU A 102 14.57 -17.04 9.43
N THR A 103 13.92 -16.59 8.36
CA THR A 103 12.46 -16.39 8.37
C THR A 103 11.71 -17.72 8.48
N GLU A 104 12.16 -18.78 7.82
CA GLU A 104 11.57 -20.12 7.97
C GLU A 104 11.75 -20.66 9.40
N GLU A 105 12.91 -20.46 10.01
CA GLU A 105 13.15 -20.81 11.41
C GLU A 105 12.21 -20.05 12.35
N LEU A 106 12.06 -18.73 12.16
CA LEU A 106 11.14 -17.90 12.94
C LEU A 106 9.67 -18.29 12.73
N GLU A 107 9.27 -18.66 11.52
CA GLU A 107 7.93 -19.19 11.24
C GLU A 107 7.71 -20.51 11.99
N GLY A 108 8.70 -21.40 11.99
CA GLY A 108 8.68 -22.64 12.77
C GLY A 108 8.53 -22.39 14.29
N GLU A 109 9.26 -21.41 14.84
CA GLU A 109 9.14 -21.02 16.24
C GLU A 109 7.75 -20.43 16.56
N LEU A 110 7.24 -19.55 15.70
CA LEU A 110 5.90 -18.97 15.85
C LEU A 110 4.82 -20.05 15.83
N GLU A 111 4.91 -21.03 14.94
CA GLU A 111 3.99 -22.17 14.93
C GLU A 111 4.08 -23.00 16.21
N ARG A 112 5.29 -23.22 16.73
CA ARG A 112 5.50 -23.95 17.99
C ARG A 112 4.82 -23.21 19.15
N VAL A 113 5.06 -21.91 19.27
CA VAL A 113 4.46 -21.06 20.31
C VAL A 113 2.94 -21.00 20.18
N ARG A 114 2.41 -20.91 18.95
CA ARG A 114 0.95 -20.97 18.71
C ARG A 114 0.35 -22.29 19.17
N LYS A 115 1.01 -23.42 18.91
CA LYS A 115 0.58 -24.75 19.39
C LYS A 115 0.61 -24.82 20.92
N GLU A 116 1.67 -24.35 21.56
CA GLU A 116 1.78 -24.28 23.03
C GLU A 116 0.68 -23.40 23.64
N LEU A 117 0.40 -22.24 23.04
CA LEU A 117 -0.67 -21.34 23.47
C LEU A 117 -2.04 -22.01 23.36
N ALA A 118 -2.33 -22.68 22.24
CA ALA A 118 -3.59 -23.40 22.05
C ALA A 118 -3.77 -24.53 23.08
N LEU A 119 -2.70 -25.25 23.43
CA LEU A 119 -2.73 -26.27 24.49
C LEU A 119 -2.99 -25.64 25.86
N ARG A 120 -2.35 -24.51 26.16
CA ARG A 120 -2.56 -23.75 27.38
C ARG A 120 -4.01 -23.25 27.49
N ASP A 121 -4.54 -22.66 26.43
CA ASP A 121 -5.90 -22.12 26.41
C ASP A 121 -6.93 -23.25 26.54
N LYS A 122 -6.69 -24.40 25.88
CA LYS A 122 -7.51 -25.61 26.07
C LYS A 122 -7.49 -26.10 27.52
N TRP A 123 -6.31 -26.14 28.14
CA TRP A 123 -6.20 -26.48 29.56
C TRP A 123 -6.97 -25.48 30.45
N PHE A 124 -6.87 -24.18 30.17
CA PHE A 124 -7.62 -23.16 30.91
C PHE A 124 -9.13 -23.34 30.75
N GLU A 125 -9.63 -23.61 29.54
CA GLU A 125 -11.05 -23.89 29.31
C GLU A 125 -11.54 -25.11 30.11
N GLU A 126 -10.77 -26.19 30.09
CA GLU A 126 -11.10 -27.42 30.81
C GLU A 126 -11.13 -27.22 32.34
N ASN A 127 -10.24 -26.39 32.89
CA ASN A 127 -10.10 -26.18 34.34
C ASN A 127 -10.94 -25.00 34.88
N LEU A 128 -11.15 -23.94 34.10
CA LEU A 128 -11.95 -22.79 34.53
C LEU A 128 -13.46 -23.06 34.41
N LYS A 129 -13.88 -23.89 33.45
CA LYS A 129 -15.31 -24.20 33.26
C LYS A 129 -15.97 -24.81 34.49
N PRO A 130 -15.37 -25.79 35.20
CA PRO A 130 -15.90 -26.27 36.49
C PRO A 130 -15.99 -25.18 37.56
N LEU A 131 -14.98 -24.29 37.65
CA LEU A 131 -14.98 -23.20 38.63
C LEU A 131 -16.07 -22.17 38.31
N TYR A 132 -16.25 -21.82 37.03
CA TYR A 132 -17.33 -20.95 36.60
C TYR A 132 -18.70 -21.55 36.93
N ASN A 133 -18.90 -22.84 36.66
CA ASN A 133 -20.12 -23.55 37.02
C ASN A 133 -20.35 -23.57 38.54
N LEU A 134 -19.29 -23.74 39.34
CA LEU A 134 -19.38 -23.67 40.80
C LEU A 134 -19.79 -22.27 41.27
N CYS A 135 -19.15 -21.21 40.77
CA CYS A 135 -19.51 -19.83 41.06
C CYS A 135 -20.98 -19.54 40.71
N GLN A 136 -21.45 -20.02 39.54
CA GLN A 136 -22.84 -19.91 39.13
C GLN A 136 -23.77 -20.60 40.14
N SER A 137 -23.46 -21.83 40.54
CA SER A 137 -24.28 -22.60 41.49
C SER A 137 -24.31 -21.96 42.89
N LEU A 138 -23.21 -21.36 43.34
CA LEU A 138 -23.14 -20.63 44.60
C LEU A 138 -23.98 -19.36 44.54
N TYR A 139 -23.90 -18.62 43.43
CA TYR A 139 -24.73 -17.44 43.19
C TYR A 139 -26.22 -17.79 43.17
N ASP A 140 -26.60 -18.85 42.45
CA ASP A 140 -27.99 -19.34 42.42
C ASP A 140 -28.47 -19.75 43.83
N ARG A 141 -27.60 -20.42 44.60
CA ARG A 141 -27.90 -20.78 46.00
C ARG A 141 -28.08 -19.55 46.87
N GLU A 142 -27.19 -18.56 46.80
CA GLU A 142 -27.32 -17.32 47.57
C GLU A 142 -28.61 -16.59 47.24
N ARG A 143 -28.97 -16.51 45.95
CA ARG A 143 -30.23 -15.92 45.50
C ARG A 143 -31.44 -16.67 46.07
N MET A 144 -31.40 -18.00 46.08
CA MET A 144 -32.46 -18.80 46.72
C MET A 144 -32.54 -18.52 48.22
N LEU A 145 -31.41 -18.47 48.92
CA LEU A 145 -31.35 -18.18 50.36
C LEU A 145 -31.81 -16.76 50.68
N GLU A 146 -31.51 -15.76 49.86
CA GLU A 146 -32.11 -14.43 49.99
C GLU A 146 -33.62 -14.45 49.81
N GLY A 147 -34.12 -15.27 48.87
CA GLY A 147 -35.56 -15.52 48.71
C GLY A 147 -36.18 -16.11 49.97
N VAL A 148 -35.54 -17.12 50.56
CA VAL A 148 -35.98 -17.75 51.81
C VAL A 148 -35.93 -16.75 52.97
N LYS A 149 -34.84 -15.98 53.14
CA LYS A 149 -34.75 -14.93 54.17
C LYS A 149 -35.83 -13.87 54.02
N LYS A 150 -36.14 -13.44 52.78
CA LYS A 150 -37.24 -12.49 52.50
C LYS A 150 -38.60 -13.09 52.81
N GLU A 151 -38.80 -14.38 52.55
CA GLU A 151 -40.06 -15.08 52.86
C GLU A 151 -40.19 -15.34 54.38
N GLU A 152 -39.11 -15.68 55.09
CA GLU A 152 -39.05 -15.73 56.55
C GLU A 152 -39.42 -14.38 57.16
N VAL A 153 -38.80 -13.29 56.71
CA VAL A 153 -39.16 -11.94 57.15
C VAL A 153 -40.62 -11.61 56.81
N ARG A 154 -41.15 -12.05 55.67
CA ARG A 154 -42.58 -11.91 55.32
C ARG A 154 -43.49 -12.71 56.25
N VAL A 155 -43.15 -13.96 56.58
CA VAL A 155 -43.93 -14.83 57.45
C VAL A 155 -43.88 -14.32 58.89
N ASP A 156 -42.71 -13.89 59.37
CA ASP A 156 -42.56 -13.28 60.69
C ASP A 156 -43.28 -11.94 60.79
N PHE A 157 -43.24 -11.12 59.73
CA PHE A 157 -44.03 -9.89 59.64
C PHE A 157 -45.53 -10.19 59.61
N ARG A 158 -45.97 -11.24 58.91
CA ARG A 158 -47.37 -11.71 58.89
C ARG A 158 -47.82 -12.22 60.26
N ARG A 159 -47.00 -13.03 60.95
CA ARG A 159 -47.26 -13.51 62.32
C ARG A 159 -47.35 -12.35 63.31
N LYS A 160 -46.44 -11.36 63.22
CA LYS A 160 -46.53 -10.13 64.02
C LYS A 160 -47.82 -9.39 63.71
N LEU A 161 -48.21 -9.22 62.44
CA LEU A 161 -49.47 -8.59 62.06
C LEU A 161 -50.70 -9.34 62.61
N GLU A 162 -50.71 -10.67 62.56
CA GLU A 162 -51.78 -11.52 63.12
C GLU A 162 -51.85 -11.43 64.65
N GLY A 163 -50.70 -11.34 65.33
CA GLY A 163 -50.63 -11.07 66.77
C GLY A 163 -51.04 -9.64 67.15
N LEU A 164 -50.84 -8.69 66.24
CA LEU A 164 -51.36 -7.31 66.36
C LEU A 164 -52.84 -7.20 65.97
N SER A 165 -53.47 -8.17 65.32
CA SER A 165 -54.91 -8.12 64.99
C SER A 165 -55.81 -8.00 66.22
N PRO A 166 -55.63 -8.76 67.32
CA PRO A 166 -56.41 -8.55 68.53
C PRO A 166 -56.15 -7.18 69.19
N GLU A 167 -54.92 -6.66 69.13
CA GLU A 167 -54.58 -5.32 69.66
C GLU A 167 -55.10 -4.19 68.76
N ARG A 168 -55.02 -4.33 67.43
CA ARG A 168 -55.53 -3.35 66.46
C ARG A 168 -57.04 -3.36 66.35
N GLU A 169 -57.71 -4.49 66.60
CA GLU A 169 -59.17 -4.52 66.74
C GLU A 169 -59.62 -3.84 68.04
N ALA A 170 -58.84 -3.95 69.12
CA ALA A 170 -59.06 -3.20 70.35
C ALA A 170 -58.79 -1.69 70.17
N VAL A 171 -57.71 -1.32 69.48
CA VAL A 171 -57.36 0.08 69.16
C VAL A 171 -58.32 0.67 68.13
N LYS A 172 -58.78 -0.05 67.10
CA LYS A 172 -59.83 0.42 66.19
C LYS A 172 -61.19 0.58 66.88
N ARG A 173 -61.52 -0.26 67.87
CA ARG A 173 -62.70 -0.05 68.74
C ARG A 173 -62.53 1.20 69.63
N ALA A 174 -61.31 1.56 69.99
CA ALA A 174 -61.00 2.79 70.73
C ALA A 174 -60.92 4.04 69.82
N GLU A 175 -60.37 3.93 68.61
CA GLU A 175 -60.25 5.02 67.61
C GLU A 175 -61.59 5.32 66.93
N ARG A 176 -62.53 4.37 66.83
CA ARG A 176 -63.93 4.68 66.46
C ARG A 176 -64.65 5.59 67.48
N ARG A 177 -64.08 5.81 68.67
CA ARG A 177 -64.55 6.83 69.62
C ARG A 177 -63.85 8.18 69.47
N ALA A 178 -62.87 8.32 68.59
CA ALA A 178 -62.14 9.56 68.37
C ALA A 178 -61.64 9.67 66.91
N GLU A 179 -62.50 10.15 66.02
CA GLU A 179 -62.04 10.84 64.81
C GLU A 179 -61.73 12.31 65.18
N PRO A 180 -60.70 12.92 64.57
CA PRO A 180 -60.92 13.55 63.26
C PRO A 180 -59.90 13.19 62.18
N GLU A 181 -60.38 13.34 60.95
CA GLU A 181 -59.73 13.17 59.66
C GLU A 181 -58.36 13.86 59.57
N LYS A 182 -57.35 13.14 59.04
CA LYS A 182 -56.15 13.76 58.47
C LYS A 182 -55.87 13.21 57.08
N GLU A 183 -55.70 14.15 56.17
CA GLU A 183 -55.46 14.01 54.74
C GLU A 183 -54.31 13.04 54.42
N LYS A 184 -54.54 12.22 53.39
CA LYS A 184 -53.48 11.42 52.76
C LYS A 184 -52.58 12.35 51.96
N VAL A 185 -51.41 12.71 52.49
CA VAL A 185 -50.31 13.21 51.67
C VAL A 185 -49.77 12.03 50.86
N ARG A 186 -50.06 12.00 49.55
CA ARG A 186 -49.34 11.17 48.58
C ARG A 186 -47.99 11.82 48.33
N PHE A 187 -46.91 11.18 48.74
CA PHE A 187 -45.60 11.48 48.17
C PHE A 187 -45.51 10.80 46.81
N GLU A 188 -45.45 11.58 45.74
CA GLU A 188 -44.99 11.10 44.43
C GLU A 188 -43.53 10.64 44.59
N LYS A 189 -43.27 9.37 44.30
CA LYS A 189 -41.90 8.92 44.04
C LYS A 189 -41.54 9.47 42.66
N VAL A 190 -40.93 10.65 42.62
CA VAL A 190 -40.24 11.13 41.42
C VAL A 190 -39.12 10.12 41.14
N THR A 191 -39.18 9.49 39.97
CA THR A 191 -38.12 8.58 39.54
C THR A 191 -36.99 9.41 38.93
N PRO A 192 -35.70 9.10 39.19
CA PRO A 192 -34.57 9.86 38.63
C PRO A 192 -34.57 9.97 37.09
N GLU A 193 -35.28 9.04 36.41
CA GLU A 193 -35.47 9.06 34.97
C GLU A 193 -36.36 10.21 34.48
N GLU A 194 -37.29 10.69 35.30
CA GLU A 194 -38.19 11.81 34.95
C GLU A 194 -37.46 13.16 35.04
N ASP A 195 -36.64 13.37 36.07
CA ASP A 195 -35.83 14.59 36.25
C ASP A 195 -34.83 14.79 35.10
N LEU A 196 -34.19 13.72 34.64
CA LEU A 196 -33.25 13.76 33.52
C LEU A 196 -33.96 13.96 32.17
N LYS A 197 -35.18 13.43 32.03
CA LYS A 197 -36.00 13.61 30.83
C LYS A 197 -36.50 15.05 30.71
N GLU A 198 -36.85 15.70 31.81
CA GLU A 198 -37.25 17.11 31.83
C GLU A 198 -36.07 18.05 31.53
N ALA A 199 -34.88 17.78 32.11
CA ALA A 199 -33.71 18.63 31.90
C ALA A 199 -33.10 18.54 30.48
N LEU A 200 -33.08 17.33 29.88
CA LEU A 200 -32.35 17.04 28.64
C LEU A 200 -33.24 16.73 27.42
N GLY A 201 -34.57 16.72 27.60
CA GLY A 201 -35.54 16.37 26.55
C GLY A 201 -35.52 17.29 25.32
N ASP A 202 -35.12 18.56 25.48
CA ASP A 202 -35.04 19.53 24.39
C ASP A 202 -33.80 19.37 23.50
N ILE A 203 -32.85 18.52 23.90
CA ILE A 203 -31.60 18.33 23.14
C ILE A 203 -31.91 17.45 21.93
N LYS A 204 -31.80 18.04 20.73
CA LYS A 204 -31.95 17.33 19.45
C LYS A 204 -31.02 16.10 19.40
N ASN A 205 -31.62 14.92 19.26
CA ASN A 205 -31.01 13.58 19.33
C ASN A 205 -30.80 12.99 20.74
N MET A 206 -31.43 13.51 21.79
CA MET A 206 -31.56 12.80 23.07
C MET A 206 -32.73 11.82 23.01
N THR A 207 -32.48 10.52 23.21
CA THR A 207 -33.51 9.47 23.20
C THR A 207 -33.67 8.87 24.60
N ALA A 208 -34.84 8.29 24.89
CA ALA A 208 -35.09 7.63 26.18
C ALA A 208 -34.07 6.52 26.50
N GLU A 209 -33.53 5.85 25.48
CA GLU A 209 -32.48 4.84 25.61
C GLU A 209 -31.14 5.43 26.03
N ARG A 210 -30.79 6.62 25.53
CA ARG A 210 -29.56 7.33 25.93
C ARG A 210 -29.65 7.89 27.34
N LEU A 211 -30.83 8.32 27.77
CA LEU A 211 -31.08 8.72 29.17
C LEU A 211 -30.93 7.53 30.12
N LYS A 212 -31.46 6.35 29.74
CA LYS A 212 -31.24 5.11 30.49
C LYS A 212 -29.77 4.69 30.52
N ALA A 213 -29.05 4.88 29.41
CA ALA A 213 -27.61 4.60 29.36
C ALA A 213 -26.81 5.54 30.30
N LEU A 214 -27.22 6.80 30.43
CA LEU A 214 -26.64 7.74 31.41
C LEU A 214 -26.89 7.31 32.85
N VAL A 215 -28.13 6.91 33.17
CA VAL A 215 -28.49 6.40 34.51
C VAL A 215 -27.73 5.10 34.81
N ALA A 216 -27.62 4.18 33.84
CA ALA A 216 -26.87 2.93 33.97
C ALA A 216 -25.36 3.17 34.14
N ALA A 217 -24.82 4.23 33.54
CA ALA A 217 -23.45 4.68 33.73
C ALA A 217 -23.21 5.41 35.07
N GLY A 218 -24.25 5.56 35.92
CA GLY A 218 -24.15 6.19 37.24
C GLY A 218 -24.36 7.70 37.25
N TYR A 219 -24.91 8.27 36.17
CA TYR A 219 -25.32 9.68 36.11
C TYR A 219 -26.82 9.80 36.35
N ASP A 220 -27.24 9.50 37.58
CA ASP A 220 -28.62 9.47 38.06
C ASP A 220 -29.17 10.83 38.51
N SER A 221 -28.37 11.90 38.42
CA SER A 221 -28.78 13.25 38.81
C SER A 221 -28.17 14.33 37.91
N VAL A 222 -28.86 15.47 37.80
CA VAL A 222 -28.41 16.65 37.04
C VAL A 222 -27.06 17.16 37.57
N GLU A 223 -26.80 17.03 38.87
CA GLU A 223 -25.53 17.39 39.50
C GLU A 223 -24.38 16.46 39.13
N ALA A 224 -24.65 15.14 39.00
CA ALA A 224 -23.65 14.17 38.55
C ALA A 224 -23.19 14.48 37.11
N LEU A 225 -24.11 14.91 36.24
CA LEU A 225 -23.80 15.31 34.87
C LEU A 225 -23.02 16.63 34.79
N LYS A 226 -23.24 17.59 35.71
CA LYS A 226 -22.44 18.84 35.78
C LYS A 226 -20.98 18.58 36.14
N LYS A 227 -20.72 17.63 37.04
CA LYS A 227 -19.37 17.23 37.47
C LYS A 227 -18.63 16.40 36.42
N ALA A 228 -19.38 15.70 35.55
CA ALA A 228 -18.81 14.88 34.51
C ALA A 228 -17.98 15.70 33.48
N THR A 229 -16.86 15.13 33.04
CA THR A 229 -16.12 15.68 31.91
C THR A 229 -16.78 15.26 30.60
N VAL A 230 -16.55 16.02 29.52
CA VAL A 230 -17.05 15.67 28.18
C VAL A 230 -16.52 14.29 27.76
N PHE A 231 -15.34 13.92 28.24
CA PHE A 231 -14.71 12.64 27.98
C PHE A 231 -15.39 11.48 28.71
N ASP A 232 -15.88 11.69 29.93
CA ASP A 232 -16.57 10.64 30.69
C ASP A 232 -17.97 10.37 30.14
N LEU A 233 -18.66 11.41 29.66
CA LEU A 233 -19.94 11.26 28.94
C LEU A 233 -19.77 10.53 27.60
N MET A 234 -18.60 10.60 26.96
CA MET A 234 -18.32 9.85 25.72
C MET A 234 -18.11 8.34 25.95
N LYS A 235 -17.79 7.92 27.17
CA LYS A 235 -17.65 6.49 27.50
C LYS A 235 -19.00 5.79 27.61
N VAL A 236 -20.09 6.55 27.70
CA VAL A 236 -21.45 6.01 27.76
C VAL A 236 -21.89 5.62 26.35
N GLU A 237 -22.34 4.37 26.20
CA GLU A 237 -22.74 3.83 24.92
C GLU A 237 -23.85 4.66 24.26
N GLY A 238 -23.59 5.05 23.00
CA GLY A 238 -24.55 5.83 22.21
C GLY A 238 -24.46 7.35 22.37
N ILE A 239 -23.54 7.90 23.18
CA ILE A 239 -23.32 9.35 23.30
C ILE A 239 -22.20 9.80 22.35
N SER A 240 -22.55 10.60 21.34
CA SER A 240 -21.56 11.19 20.43
C SER A 240 -20.80 12.35 21.08
N PRO A 241 -19.58 12.69 20.60
CA PRO A 241 -18.81 13.84 21.10
C PRO A 241 -19.57 15.17 20.99
N THR A 242 -20.42 15.29 19.96
CA THR A 242 -21.29 16.44 19.72
C THR A 242 -22.46 16.51 20.70
N LEU A 243 -22.97 15.36 21.14
CA LEU A 243 -24.05 15.27 22.14
C LEU A 243 -23.51 15.53 23.55
N ALA A 244 -22.34 14.98 23.90
CA ALA A 244 -21.69 15.23 25.19
C ALA A 244 -21.39 16.73 25.43
N LYS A 245 -20.97 17.45 24.38
CA LYS A 245 -20.78 18.91 24.45
C LYS A 245 -22.10 19.65 24.67
N LYS A 246 -23.16 19.29 23.94
CA LYS A 246 -24.49 19.91 24.08
C LYS A 246 -25.11 19.66 25.45
N ILE A 247 -24.95 18.46 26.02
CA ILE A 247 -25.38 18.15 27.39
C ILE A 247 -24.69 19.09 28.38
N LYS A 248 -23.37 19.29 28.23
CA LYS A 248 -22.61 20.16 29.13
C LYS A 248 -22.93 21.66 28.95
N GLU A 249 -23.24 22.11 27.73
CA GLU A 249 -23.69 23.48 27.48
C GLU A 249 -25.06 23.75 28.13
N LYS A 250 -26.03 22.86 27.95
CA LYS A 250 -27.38 22.97 28.56
C LYS A 250 -27.37 22.91 30.09
N LEU A 251 -26.33 22.30 30.69
CA LEU A 251 -26.16 22.19 32.14
C LEU A 251 -25.33 23.33 32.76
N LYS A 252 -24.72 24.20 31.92
CA LYS A 252 -24.00 25.40 32.37
C LYS A 252 -24.89 26.64 32.47
N GLU A 253 -26.01 26.67 31.76
CA GLU A 253 -27.14 27.58 32.00
C GLU A 253 -27.88 27.20 33.29
#